data_AF-Q4RBN7-F1
#
_entry.id   AF-Q4RBN7-F1
#
_cell.length_a   1.000
_cell.length_b   1.000
_cell.length_c   1.000
_cell.angle_alpha   90.00
_cell.angle_beta   90.00
_cell.angle_gamma   90.00
#
_symmetry.space_group_name_H-M   'P 1'
#
loop_
_entity.id
_entity.type
_entity.pdbx_description
1 polymer ?
#
loop_
_entity_poly.entity_id
_entity_poly.type
_entity_poly.pdbx_seq_one_letter_code
_entity_poly.pdbx_strand_id
1 'polypeptide(L)' 'QEECFLNLEAPIARVCGYNTPFLHIFEPFYIPDKWKCFNAIKRMINY' A
#
# COMPACT_ATOMS: atom_id res chain seq x y z
N GLN A 1 4.38 11.01 -10.37
CA GLN A 1 4.13 12.12 -9.43
C GLN A 1 4.40 13.46 -10.10
N GLU A 2 5.44 13.55 -10.91
CA GLU A 2 5.84 14.72 -11.71
C GLU A 2 4.68 15.38 -12.48
N GLU A 3 3.91 14.61 -13.25
CA GLU A 3 2.81 15.15 -14.08
C GLU A 3 1.56 15.60 -13.31
N CYS A 4 1.40 15.19 -12.05
CA CYS A 4 0.19 15.47 -11.27
C CYS A 4 0.49 16.22 -9.98
N PHE A 5 1.68 16.83 -9.83
CA PHE A 5 2.17 17.35 -8.56
C PHE A 5 1.18 18.29 -7.86
N LEU A 6 0.54 19.20 -8.61
CA LEU A 6 -0.43 20.17 -8.07
C LEU A 6 -1.81 19.57 -7.75
N ASN A 7 -2.12 18.38 -8.27
CA ASN A 7 -3.42 17.72 -8.12
C ASN A 7 -3.41 16.65 -7.01
N LEU A 8 -2.29 16.46 -6.32
CA LEU A 8 -2.17 15.46 -5.26
C LEU A 8 -2.72 16.02 -3.95
N GLU A 9 -3.93 15.57 -3.60
CA GLU A 9 -4.57 15.89 -2.30
C GLU A 9 -4.00 15.04 -1.14
N ALA A 10 -3.37 13.90 -1.47
CA ALA A 10 -2.75 13.00 -0.50
C ALA A 10 -1.47 12.38 -1.10
N PRO A 11 -0.51 11.92 -0.26
CA PRO A 11 0.68 11.24 -0.73
C PRO A 11 0.33 9.91 -1.41
N ILE A 12 1.02 9.59 -2.50
CA ILE A 12 0.84 8.33 -3.23
C ILE A 12 1.25 7.16 -2.33
N ALA A 13 0.27 6.36 -1.90
CA ALA A 13 0.50 5.18 -1.09
C ALA A 13 0.86 3.95 -1.96
N ARG A 14 1.80 3.11 -1.48
CA ARG A 14 2.14 1.82 -2.08
C ARG A 14 1.86 0.69 -1.10
N VAL A 15 1.05 -0.28 -1.52
CA VAL A 15 0.76 -1.49 -0.74
C VAL A 15 1.29 -2.69 -1.53
N CYS A 16 2.46 -3.18 -1.11
CA CYS A 16 3.16 -4.27 -1.78
C CYS A 16 3.50 -5.38 -0.77
N GLY A 17 4.08 -6.49 -1.27
CA GLY A 17 4.76 -7.46 -0.41
C GLY A 17 5.93 -6.83 0.34
N TYR A 18 6.39 -7.50 1.40
CA TYR A 18 7.53 -7.02 2.17
C TYR A 18 8.84 -7.20 1.39
N ASN A 19 9.88 -6.44 1.74
CA ASN A 19 11.22 -6.62 1.20
C ASN A 19 11.94 -7.81 1.87
N THR A 20 11.27 -8.97 1.88
CA THR A 20 11.79 -10.23 2.42
C THR A 20 11.55 -11.33 1.39
N PRO A 21 12.39 -12.38 1.35
CA PRO A 21 12.11 -13.54 0.52
C PRO A 21 10.71 -14.10 0.78
N PHE A 22 10.09 -14.67 -0.24
CA PHE A 22 8.78 -15.29 -0.12
C PHE A 22 8.88 -16.58 0.71
N LEU A 23 8.12 -16.65 1.81
CA LEU A 23 8.08 -17.79 2.71
C LEU A 23 6.70 -18.45 2.61
N HIS A 24 6.65 -19.71 2.18
CA HIS A 24 5.40 -20.41 1.91
C HIS A 24 4.46 -20.47 3.13
N ILE A 25 5.00 -20.70 4.33
CA ILE A 25 4.21 -20.74 5.58
C ILE A 25 3.61 -19.36 5.92
N PHE A 26 4.27 -18.27 5.51
CA PHE A 26 3.84 -16.90 5.81
C PHE A 26 3.18 -16.20 4.62
N GLU A 27 2.77 -16.94 3.60
CA GLU A 27 2.08 -16.43 2.42
C GLU A 27 0.90 -15.50 2.76
N PRO A 28 -0.03 -15.86 3.68
CA PRO A 28 -1.16 -14.99 4.04
C PRO A 28 -0.74 -13.65 4.65
N PHE A 29 0.42 -13.61 5.30
CA PHE A 29 0.94 -12.41 5.95
C PHE A 29 1.82 -11.58 5.01
N TYR A 30 2.43 -12.19 3.99
CA TYR A 30 3.32 -11.50 3.07
C TYR A 30 2.55 -10.75 1.97
N ILE A 31 1.49 -11.37 1.43
CA ILE A 31 0.73 -10.82 0.31
C ILE A 31 0.06 -9.50 0.70
N PRO A 32 0.01 -8.49 -0.19
CA PRO A 32 -0.79 -7.28 0.00
C PRO A 32 -2.28 -7.62 -0.14
N ASP A 33 -2.86 -8.15 0.91
CA ASP A 33 -4.27 -8.53 0.95
C ASP A 33 -5.21 -7.31 0.94
N LYS A 34 -6.50 -7.60 0.79
CA LYS A 34 -7.55 -6.56 0.78
C LYS A 34 -7.56 -5.70 2.04
N TRP A 35 -7.17 -6.25 3.19
CA TRP A 35 -7.18 -5.52 4.46
C TRP A 35 -6.03 -4.52 4.55
N LYS A 36 -4.83 -4.89 4.08
CA LYS A 36 -3.71 -3.95 3.92
C LYS A 36 -4.05 -2.83 2.96
N CYS A 37 -4.67 -3.15 1.82
CA CYS A 37 -5.14 -2.15 0.85
C CYS A 37 -6.20 -1.22 1.47
N PHE A 38 -7.20 -1.78 2.14
CA PHE A 38 -8.25 -1.00 2.79
C PHE A 38 -7.69 -0.05 3.85
N ASN A 39 -6.77 -0.51 4.68
CA ASN A 39 -6.14 0.33 5.69
C ASN A 39 -5.34 1.47 5.07
N ALA A 40 -4.62 1.21 3.97
CA ALA A 40 -3.90 2.26 3.25
C ALA A 40 -4.84 3.30 2.64
N ILE A 41 -5.95 2.87 2.03
CA ILE A 41 -6.98 3.77 1.50
C ILE A 41 -7.58 4.63 2.62
N LYS A 42 -7.94 4.01 3.75
CA LYS A 42 -8.46 4.74 4.91
C LYS A 42 -7.47 5.78 5.41
N ARG A 43 -6.17 5.49 5.42
CA ARG A 43 -5.13 6.47 5.80
C ARG A 43 -5.00 7.60 4.76
N MET A 44 -5.12 7.29 3.47
CA MET A 44 -5.03 8.25 2.38
C MET A 44 -6.21 9.23 2.37
N ILE A 45 -7.42 8.77 2.68
CA ILE A 45 -8.63 9.62 2.76
C ILE A 45 -8.60 10.55 3.99
N ASN A 46 -7.87 10.18 5.05
CA ASN A 46 -7.74 10.98 6.28
C ASN A 46 -6.45 11.81 6.33
N TYR A 47 -5.79 12.02 5.20
CA TYR A 47 -4.61 12.88 5.09
C TYR A 47 -5.04 14.32 4.84
#